data_AF-A0A1F7VCS7-F1
#
_entry.id   AF-A0A1F7VCS7-F1
#
_cell.length_a   1.000
_cell.length_b   1.000
_cell.length_c   1.000
_cell.angle_alpha   90.00
_cell.angle_beta   90.00
_cell.angle_gamma   90.00
#
_symmetry.space_group_name_H-M   'P 1'
#
loop_
_entity.id
_entity.type
_entity.pdbx_description
1 polymer ?
#
loop_
_entity_poly.entity_id
_entity_poly.type
_entity_poly.pdbx_seq_one_letter_code
_entity_poly.pdbx_strand_id
1 'polypeptide(L)'
;MKVLLGVTGSVATVLVGKLVDALHSSGHEVEVVATKSSRYFFRAKQVDARIWNDEDEWPKNWFERIRLRVLERFYKKGQPIPHIDLRKWADVLVVAPLDANTLAKFSVGMCDNLLTCVFRAWDFDKPVVLAPAMNTFMWHNPITQKYLGELNLLRIMTVGTIRIVQPQDKVLACGDEGVGAMANISDIVDAVNKLNKTKTADVAALTSK
;
A
#
# COMPACT_ATOMS: atom_id res chain seq x y z
N MET A 1 6.87 13.98 -3.43
CA MET A 1 5.98 13.43 -2.38
C MET A 1 6.63 12.20 -1.80
N LYS A 2 6.32 11.93 -0.53
CA LYS A 2 6.67 10.69 0.17
C LYS A 2 5.61 9.64 -0.10
N VAL A 3 5.98 8.60 -0.83
CA VAL A 3 5.09 7.50 -1.25
C VAL A 3 5.37 6.30 -0.37
N LEU A 4 4.37 5.86 0.37
CA LEU A 4 4.43 4.58 1.07
C LEU A 4 3.83 3.51 0.17
N LEU A 5 4.66 2.62 -0.35
CA LEU A 5 4.27 1.54 -1.26
C LEU A 5 4.04 0.24 -0.48
N GLY A 6 2.78 -0.09 -0.21
CA GLY A 6 2.35 -1.40 0.25
C GLY A 6 2.41 -2.45 -0.87
N VAL A 7 3.02 -3.61 -0.60
CA VAL A 7 3.12 -4.72 -1.53
C VAL A 7 2.60 -6.00 -0.88
N THR A 8 1.71 -6.72 -1.57
CA THR A 8 1.04 -7.88 -1.00
C THR A 8 1.36 -9.18 -1.77
N GLY A 9 0.76 -10.31 -1.38
CA GLY A 9 1.03 -11.64 -1.92
C GLY A 9 0.35 -11.93 -3.26
N SER A 10 0.76 -11.24 -4.32
CA SER A 10 0.36 -11.52 -5.70
C SER A 10 1.59 -11.79 -6.57
N VAL A 11 1.43 -12.57 -7.66
CA VAL A 11 2.54 -12.82 -8.61
C VAL A 11 3.07 -11.51 -9.19
N ALA A 12 2.22 -10.50 -9.35
CA ALA A 12 2.62 -9.17 -9.82
C ALA A 12 3.68 -8.48 -8.95
N THR A 13 3.93 -8.96 -7.72
CA THR A 13 4.96 -8.45 -6.81
C THR A 13 6.38 -8.56 -7.41
N VAL A 14 6.60 -9.44 -8.39
CA VAL A 14 7.88 -9.47 -9.16
C VAL A 14 8.20 -8.14 -9.86
N LEU A 15 7.21 -7.27 -10.07
CA LEU A 15 7.36 -5.97 -10.73
C LEU A 15 7.66 -4.82 -9.77
N VAL A 16 7.72 -5.07 -8.45
CA VAL A 16 7.88 -4.01 -7.44
C VAL A 16 9.15 -3.18 -7.64
N GLY A 17 10.27 -3.81 -7.99
CA GLY A 17 11.51 -3.07 -8.29
C GLY A 17 11.31 -2.03 -9.40
N LYS A 18 10.71 -2.44 -10.52
CA LYS A 18 10.40 -1.55 -11.63
C LYS A 18 9.41 -0.43 -11.25
N LEU A 19 8.45 -0.73 -10.37
CA LEU A 19 7.50 0.28 -9.89
C LEU A 19 8.20 1.32 -9.00
N VAL A 20 9.09 0.89 -8.10
CA VAL A 20 9.90 1.80 -7.28
C VAL A 20 10.78 2.68 -8.16
N ASP A 21 11.49 2.10 -9.14
CA ASP A 21 12.32 2.85 -10.09
C ASP A 21 11.51 3.92 -10.85
N ALA A 22 10.30 3.58 -11.28
CA ALA A 22 9.42 4.51 -12.00
C ALA A 22 8.88 5.64 -11.11
N LEU A 23 8.58 5.36 -9.84
CA LEU A 23 8.18 6.37 -8.86
C LEU A 23 9.35 7.31 -8.51
N HIS A 24 10.56 6.77 -8.33
CA HIS A 24 11.78 7.55 -8.15
C HIS A 24 12.06 8.45 -9.35
N SER A 25 11.96 7.89 -10.57
CA SER A 25 12.13 8.65 -11.82
C SER A 25 11.10 9.76 -11.99
N SER A 26 9.94 9.65 -11.32
CA SER A 26 8.90 10.69 -11.27
C SER A 26 9.11 11.71 -10.14
N GLY A 27 10.24 11.68 -9.43
CA GLY A 27 10.58 12.63 -8.38
C GLY A 27 9.89 12.35 -7.04
N HIS A 28 9.56 11.08 -6.75
CA HIS A 28 8.99 10.67 -5.47
C HIS A 28 10.04 9.98 -4.59
N GLU A 29 9.91 10.17 -3.27
CA GLU A 29 10.66 9.42 -2.26
C GLU A 29 9.82 8.21 -1.86
N VAL A 30 10.37 6.99 -1.92
CA VAL A 30 9.58 5.77 -1.73
C VAL A 30 10.10 4.96 -0.55
N GLU A 31 9.18 4.55 0.33
CA GLU A 31 9.39 3.48 1.31
C GLU A 31 8.39 2.35 1.05
N VAL A 32 8.81 1.10 1.25
CA VAL A 32 8.01 -0.09 0.91
C VAL A 32 7.57 -0.80 2.17
N VAL A 33 6.30 -1.16 2.28
CA VAL A 33 5.78 -2.06 3.31
C VAL A 33 5.41 -3.39 2.68
N ALA A 34 6.13 -4.45 3.01
CA ALA A 34 5.98 -5.76 2.40
C ALA A 34 5.28 -6.74 3.35
N THR A 35 4.13 -7.27 2.95
CA THR A 35 3.49 -8.34 3.73
C THR A 35 4.33 -9.62 3.68
N LYS A 36 4.20 -10.49 4.68
CA LYS A 36 4.90 -11.79 4.70
C LYS A 36 4.74 -12.58 3.38
N SER A 37 3.54 -12.61 2.80
CA SER A 37 3.27 -13.32 1.54
C SER A 37 3.95 -12.69 0.33
N SER A 38 4.08 -11.35 0.30
CA SER A 38 4.76 -10.65 -0.81
C SER A 38 6.25 -11.04 -0.92
N ARG A 39 6.89 -11.35 0.20
CA ARG A 39 8.33 -11.70 0.29
C ARG A 39 8.69 -13.00 -0.43
N TYR A 40 7.69 -13.81 -0.80
CA TYR A 40 7.91 -14.97 -1.66
C TYR A 40 8.35 -14.57 -3.08
N PHE A 41 7.86 -13.44 -3.59
CA PHE A 41 8.00 -13.05 -5.00
C PHE A 41 9.17 -12.11 -5.29
N PHE A 42 9.72 -11.42 -4.29
CA PHE A 42 10.84 -10.50 -4.49
C PHE A 42 11.80 -10.48 -3.30
N ARG A 43 13.07 -10.14 -3.57
CA ARG A 43 14.12 -9.98 -2.57
C ARG A 43 14.43 -8.51 -2.33
N ALA A 44 14.85 -8.18 -1.12
CA ALA A 44 15.20 -6.79 -0.76
C ALA A 44 16.26 -6.16 -1.67
N LYS A 45 17.25 -6.95 -2.13
CA LYS A 45 18.34 -6.47 -2.98
C LYS A 45 17.89 -6.00 -4.38
N GLN A 46 16.64 -6.28 -4.77
CA GLN A 46 16.09 -5.96 -6.08
C GLN A 46 15.28 -4.65 -6.07
N VAL A 47 15.20 -3.98 -4.92
CA VAL A 47 14.36 -2.79 -4.73
C VAL A 47 15.20 -1.72 -4.04
N ASP A 48 15.37 -0.59 -4.73
CA ASP A 48 16.09 0.57 -4.20
C ASP A 48 15.17 1.41 -3.29
N ALA A 49 14.77 0.86 -2.15
CA ALA A 49 13.98 1.56 -1.14
C ALA A 49 14.11 0.87 0.23
N ARG A 50 13.84 1.59 1.32
CA ARG A 50 13.68 0.95 2.64
C ARG A 50 12.47 0.03 2.60
N ILE A 51 12.66 -1.24 2.96
CA ILE A 51 11.58 -2.22 3.07
C ILE A 51 11.29 -2.49 4.55
N TRP A 52 10.04 -2.23 4.93
CA TRP A 52 9.46 -2.53 6.22
C TRP A 52 8.63 -3.82 6.15
N ASN A 53 8.61 -4.56 7.24
CA ASN A 53 7.92 -5.84 7.40
C ASN A 53 7.38 -5.98 8.83
N ASP A 54 6.63 -7.04 9.07
CA ASP A 54 5.98 -7.28 10.37
C ASP A 54 7.00 -7.38 11.51
N GLU A 55 8.23 -7.82 11.24
CA GLU A 55 9.29 -7.90 12.25
C GLU A 55 9.85 -6.54 12.68
N ASP A 56 9.70 -5.49 11.86
CA ASP A 56 10.05 -4.12 12.26
C ASP A 56 9.04 -3.56 13.29
N GLU A 57 7.78 -4.01 13.24
CA GLU A 57 6.71 -3.64 14.18
C GLU A 57 6.69 -4.57 15.41
N TRP A 58 6.80 -5.88 15.16
CA TRP A 58 6.77 -6.93 16.18
C TRP A 58 7.97 -7.85 16.02
N PRO A 59 9.11 -7.52 16.64
CA PRO A 59 10.31 -8.34 16.56
C PRO A 59 10.07 -9.77 17.04
N LYS A 60 10.55 -10.76 16.28
CA LYS A 60 10.33 -12.18 16.58
C LYS A 60 11.30 -12.75 17.61
N ASN A 61 12.52 -12.20 17.71
CA ASN A 61 13.52 -12.81 18.56
C ASN A 61 13.16 -12.62 20.05
N TRP A 62 13.33 -13.69 20.84
CA TRP A 62 12.93 -13.72 22.24
C TRP A 62 13.63 -12.63 23.05
N PHE A 63 14.87 -12.29 22.72
CA PHE A 63 15.65 -11.27 23.40
C PHE A 63 15.15 -9.84 23.18
N GLU A 64 14.76 -9.46 21.96
CA GLU A 64 14.10 -8.19 21.65
C GLU A 64 12.70 -8.17 22.20
N ARG A 65 11.96 -9.29 22.15
CA ARG A 65 10.65 -9.39 22.81
C ARG A 65 10.76 -9.21 24.32
N ILE A 66 11.75 -9.82 24.97
CA ILE A 66 12.04 -9.57 26.39
C ILE A 66 12.50 -8.14 26.60
N ARG A 67 13.38 -7.59 25.75
CA ARG A 67 13.81 -6.20 25.85
C ARG A 67 12.60 -5.26 25.80
N LEU A 68 11.67 -5.50 24.87
CA LEU A 68 10.41 -4.75 24.72
C LEU A 68 9.43 -5.01 25.87
N ARG A 69 9.34 -6.23 26.43
CA ARG A 69 8.48 -6.56 27.58
C ARG A 69 9.03 -6.13 28.94
N VAL A 70 10.35 -6.12 29.11
CA VAL A 70 11.01 -5.46 30.25
C VAL A 70 10.83 -3.96 30.12
N LEU A 71 10.86 -3.44 28.89
CA LEU A 71 10.36 -2.11 28.56
C LEU A 71 8.83 -1.99 28.63
N GLU A 72 7.98 -3.01 28.78
CA GLU A 72 6.53 -2.78 29.02
C GLU A 72 6.29 -2.18 30.41
N ARG A 73 7.23 -2.39 31.35
CA ARG A 73 7.31 -1.63 32.61
C ARG A 73 7.82 -0.20 32.43
N PHE A 74 8.25 0.14 31.21
CA PHE A 74 8.83 1.41 30.77
C PHE A 74 8.44 1.74 29.32
N TYR A 75 7.17 1.55 28.91
CA TYR A 75 6.77 1.99 27.57
C TYR A 75 6.81 3.52 27.62
N LYS A 76 7.98 4.07 27.27
CA LYS A 76 8.25 5.48 27.45
C LYS A 76 7.50 6.19 26.34
N LYS A 77 6.65 7.13 26.73
CA LYS A 77 6.03 8.10 25.82
C LYS A 77 7.13 8.62 24.87
N GLY A 78 6.96 8.40 23.56
CA GLY A 78 7.93 8.80 22.53
C GLY A 78 8.72 7.68 21.87
N GLN A 79 8.53 6.40 22.21
CA GLN A 79 9.04 5.32 21.36
C GLN A 79 8.34 5.30 20.00
N PRO A 80 9.08 5.06 18.91
CA PRO A 80 8.50 4.98 17.58
C PRO A 80 7.54 3.80 17.46
N ILE A 81 6.41 4.03 16.81
CA ILE A 81 5.39 3.02 16.51
C ILE A 81 5.36 2.93 14.99
N PRO A 82 6.03 1.94 14.36
CA PRO A 82 6.33 1.98 12.93
C PRO A 82 5.11 2.25 12.06
N HIS A 83 3.98 1.57 12.26
CA HIS A 83 2.77 1.83 11.47
C HIS A 83 2.22 3.27 11.60
N ILE A 84 2.35 3.89 12.77
CA ILE A 84 1.96 5.29 13.00
C ILE A 84 2.96 6.25 12.38
N ASP A 85 4.25 5.96 12.49
CA ASP A 85 5.31 6.83 11.98
C ASP A 85 5.36 6.81 10.45
N LEU A 86 5.15 5.64 9.84
CA LEU A 86 4.97 5.50 8.39
C LEU A 86 3.74 6.27 7.90
N ARG A 87 2.61 6.17 8.62
CA ARG A 87 1.39 6.95 8.33
C ARG A 87 1.64 8.45 8.41
N LYS A 88 2.46 8.92 9.35
CA LYS A 88 2.83 10.33 9.48
C LYS A 88 3.75 10.77 8.35
N TRP A 89 4.79 9.98 8.07
CA TRP A 89 5.82 10.26 7.06
C TRP A 89 5.24 10.36 5.65
N ALA A 90 4.31 9.48 5.30
CA ALA A 90 3.78 9.35 3.96
C ALA A 90 2.80 10.47 3.58
N ASP A 91 2.90 10.98 2.36
CA ASP A 91 1.92 11.88 1.74
C ASP A 91 0.77 11.10 1.07
N VAL A 92 1.05 9.89 0.60
CA VAL A 92 0.14 9.01 -0.12
C VAL A 92 0.47 7.55 0.21
N LEU A 93 -0.57 6.73 0.35
CA LEU A 93 -0.44 5.27 0.43
C LEU A 93 -0.74 4.67 -0.94
N VAL A 94 0.20 3.92 -1.51
CA VAL A 94 0.00 3.16 -2.74
C VAL A 94 0.05 1.68 -2.38
N VAL A 95 -0.94 0.88 -2.76
CA VAL A 95 -0.89 -0.59 -2.57
C VAL A 95 -0.93 -1.28 -3.92
N ALA A 96 0.22 -1.76 -4.36
CA ALA A 96 0.45 -2.27 -5.71
C ALA A 96 1.56 -3.34 -5.72
N PRO A 97 1.24 -4.63 -5.89
CA PRO A 97 -0.12 -5.16 -6.04
C PRO A 97 -0.91 -5.19 -4.74
N LEU A 98 -2.24 -5.08 -4.87
CA LEU A 98 -3.22 -5.41 -3.84
C LEU A 98 -3.86 -6.77 -4.16
N ASP A 99 -3.53 -7.80 -3.39
CA ASP A 99 -4.16 -9.12 -3.47
C ASP A 99 -5.57 -9.11 -2.85
N ALA A 100 -6.35 -10.15 -3.15
CA ALA A 100 -7.72 -10.26 -2.65
C ALA A 100 -7.83 -10.39 -1.13
N ASN A 101 -6.81 -10.95 -0.46
CA ASN A 101 -6.82 -11.16 0.98
C ASN A 101 -6.63 -9.83 1.73
N THR A 102 -5.64 -9.02 1.35
CA THR A 102 -5.45 -7.69 1.90
C THR A 102 -6.60 -6.76 1.51
N LEU A 103 -7.16 -6.89 0.30
CA LEU A 103 -8.40 -6.18 -0.07
C LEU A 103 -9.53 -6.48 0.93
N ALA A 104 -9.79 -7.76 1.21
CA ALA A 104 -10.79 -8.17 2.19
C ALA A 104 -10.50 -7.57 3.58
N LYS A 105 -9.24 -7.64 4.03
CA LYS A 105 -8.79 -7.08 5.32
C LYS A 105 -9.01 -5.58 5.42
N PHE A 106 -8.69 -4.83 4.36
CA PHE A 106 -8.94 -3.39 4.30
C PHE A 106 -10.43 -3.08 4.42
N SER A 107 -11.27 -3.77 3.64
CA SER A 107 -12.71 -3.54 3.60
C SER A 107 -13.42 -3.84 4.92
N VAL A 108 -12.91 -4.79 5.73
CA VAL A 108 -13.49 -5.12 7.05
C VAL A 108 -12.73 -4.51 8.23
N GLY A 109 -11.71 -3.70 7.97
CA GLY A 109 -10.95 -2.98 9.00
C GLY A 109 -10.03 -3.86 9.86
N MET A 110 -9.53 -4.98 9.34
CA MET A 110 -8.50 -5.79 10.00
C MET A 110 -7.16 -5.04 10.08
N CYS A 111 -6.40 -5.30 11.14
CA CYS A 111 -5.10 -4.71 11.43
C CYS A 111 -4.14 -5.75 12.07
N ASP A 112 -3.85 -6.81 11.33
CA ASP A 112 -3.12 -8.00 11.83
C ASP A 112 -1.67 -8.13 11.32
N ASN A 113 -1.23 -7.16 10.52
CA ASN A 113 0.13 -7.03 9.98
C ASN A 113 0.45 -5.55 9.77
N LEU A 114 1.72 -5.21 9.55
CA LEU A 114 2.19 -3.82 9.48
C LEU A 114 1.41 -3.01 8.44
N LEU A 115 1.24 -3.53 7.22
CA LEU A 115 0.51 -2.83 6.15
C LEU A 115 -0.94 -2.56 6.52
N THR A 116 -1.63 -3.55 7.09
CA THR A 116 -3.03 -3.38 7.52
C THR A 116 -3.18 -2.45 8.72
N CYS A 117 -2.21 -2.42 9.64
CA CYS A 117 -2.17 -1.43 10.71
C CYS A 117 -1.99 0.00 10.18
N VAL A 118 -1.09 0.19 9.20
CA VAL A 118 -0.91 1.46 8.51
C VAL A 118 -2.23 1.92 7.87
N PHE A 119 -2.88 1.04 7.10
CA PHE A 119 -4.16 1.38 6.45
C PHE A 119 -5.26 1.69 7.47
N ARG A 120 -5.33 0.94 8.58
CA ARG A 120 -6.34 1.14 9.61
C ARG A 120 -6.17 2.46 10.36
N ALA A 121 -4.93 2.90 10.56
CA ALA A 121 -4.57 4.17 11.17
C ALA A 121 -4.47 5.33 10.17
N TRP A 122 -4.74 5.06 8.88
CA TRP A 122 -4.49 6.01 7.80
C TRP A 122 -5.32 7.29 7.97
N ASP A 123 -4.70 8.41 7.60
CA ASP A 123 -5.42 9.67 7.46
C ASP A 123 -6.21 9.66 6.16
N PHE A 124 -7.54 9.54 6.21
CA PHE A 124 -8.31 9.57 4.97
C PHE A 124 -8.52 10.98 4.40
N ASP A 125 -7.84 12.00 4.94
CA ASP A 125 -7.59 13.26 4.22
C ASP A 125 -6.39 13.13 3.26
N LYS A 126 -5.51 12.14 3.48
CA LYS A 126 -4.42 11.78 2.56
C LYS A 126 -4.92 10.78 1.52
N PRO A 127 -4.47 10.91 0.26
CA PRO A 127 -4.90 10.01 -0.80
C PRO A 127 -4.39 8.59 -0.64
N VAL A 128 -5.14 7.66 -1.23
CA VAL A 128 -4.78 6.24 -1.32
C VAL A 128 -4.92 5.78 -2.77
N VAL A 129 -3.93 5.09 -3.31
CA VAL A 129 -3.97 4.46 -4.64
C VAL A 129 -3.90 2.96 -4.47
N LEU A 130 -4.86 2.22 -5.02
CA LEU A 130 -4.94 0.77 -4.92
C LEU A 130 -4.87 0.17 -6.33
N ALA A 131 -3.98 -0.80 -6.54
CA ALA A 131 -3.86 -1.52 -7.80
C ALA A 131 -4.10 -3.03 -7.55
N PRO A 132 -5.37 -3.50 -7.64
CA PRO A 132 -5.70 -4.90 -7.46
C PRO A 132 -4.96 -5.81 -8.44
N ALA A 133 -4.55 -6.99 -7.99
CA ALA A 133 -3.92 -8.00 -8.82
C ALA A 133 -4.22 -9.42 -8.32
N MET A 134 -5.07 -10.14 -9.04
CA MET A 134 -5.54 -11.48 -8.68
C MET A 134 -6.00 -12.26 -9.91
N ASN A 135 -6.19 -13.57 -9.79
CA ASN A 135 -6.73 -14.37 -10.89
C ASN A 135 -8.14 -13.89 -11.32
N THR A 136 -8.51 -14.09 -12.58
CA THR A 136 -9.80 -13.68 -13.16
C THR A 136 -11.02 -14.21 -12.40
N PHE A 137 -11.02 -15.46 -11.97
CA PHE A 137 -12.10 -16.01 -11.15
C PHE A 137 -12.18 -15.35 -9.78
N MET A 138 -11.04 -14.95 -9.20
CA MET A 138 -11.01 -14.17 -7.97
C MET A 138 -11.56 -12.75 -8.20
N TRP A 139 -11.21 -12.12 -9.32
CA TRP A 139 -11.70 -10.78 -9.67
C TRP A 139 -13.22 -10.74 -9.84
N HIS A 140 -13.78 -11.69 -10.58
CA HIS A 140 -15.23 -11.79 -10.80
C HIS A 140 -16.00 -12.39 -9.61
N ASN A 141 -15.30 -12.85 -8.57
CA ASN A 141 -15.96 -13.39 -7.39
C ASN A 141 -16.84 -12.32 -6.72
N PRO A 142 -18.11 -12.62 -6.39
CA PRO A 142 -19.00 -11.67 -5.71
C PRO A 142 -18.44 -11.12 -4.39
N ILE A 143 -17.60 -11.88 -3.69
CA ILE A 143 -16.93 -11.46 -2.46
C ILE A 143 -15.93 -10.33 -2.75
N THR A 144 -15.16 -10.44 -3.82
CA THR A 144 -14.25 -9.36 -4.27
C THR A 144 -15.06 -8.11 -4.63
N GLN A 145 -16.17 -8.27 -5.36
CA GLN A 145 -17.04 -7.15 -5.73
C GLN A 145 -17.65 -6.47 -4.50
N LYS A 146 -18.07 -7.24 -3.49
CA LYS A 146 -18.51 -6.71 -2.20
C LYS A 146 -17.43 -5.84 -1.56
N TYR A 147 -16.20 -6.34 -1.44
CA TYR A 147 -15.10 -5.60 -0.79
C TYR A 147 -14.67 -4.36 -1.57
N LEU A 148 -14.68 -4.40 -2.91
CA LEU A 148 -14.51 -3.21 -3.75
C LEU A 148 -15.64 -2.20 -3.53
N GLY A 149 -16.88 -2.68 -3.33
CA GLY A 149 -18.02 -1.87 -2.94
C GLY A 149 -17.78 -1.10 -1.63
N GLU A 150 -17.30 -1.78 -0.59
CA GLU A 150 -16.97 -1.14 0.70
C GLU A 150 -15.91 -0.04 0.55
N LEU A 151 -14.88 -0.28 -0.27
CA LEU A 151 -13.85 0.75 -0.53
C LEU A 151 -14.39 1.92 -1.36
N ASN A 152 -15.35 1.68 -2.26
CA ASN A 152 -16.04 2.74 -3.00
C ASN A 152 -16.94 3.57 -2.07
N LEU A 153 -17.60 2.95 -1.09
CA LEU A 153 -18.35 3.66 -0.06
C LEU A 153 -17.42 4.52 0.79
N LEU A 154 -16.31 3.95 1.25
CA LEU A 154 -15.28 4.70 1.99
C LEU A 154 -14.81 5.92 1.20
N ARG A 155 -14.55 5.76 -0.11
CA ARG A 155 -14.16 6.85 -1.02
C ARG A 155 -15.19 7.99 -1.04
N ILE A 156 -16.48 7.69 -0.95
CA ILE A 156 -17.55 8.71 -0.96
C ILE A 156 -17.63 9.43 0.40
N MET A 157 -17.29 8.73 1.48
CA MET A 157 -17.37 9.24 2.85
C MET A 157 -16.14 10.06 3.28
N THR A 158 -15.04 9.99 2.56
CA THR A 158 -13.76 10.62 2.94
C THR A 158 -13.37 11.74 1.98
N VAL A 159 -12.69 12.77 2.51
CA VAL A 159 -12.21 13.91 1.71
C VAL A 159 -11.02 13.51 0.84
N GLY A 160 -10.11 12.68 1.36
CA GLY A 160 -8.97 12.14 0.61
C GLY A 160 -9.43 11.21 -0.51
N THR A 161 -8.74 11.32 -1.65
CA THR A 161 -9.06 10.53 -2.83
C THR A 161 -8.55 9.10 -2.67
N ILE A 162 -9.47 8.14 -2.48
CA ILE A 162 -9.18 6.72 -2.72
C ILE A 162 -9.35 6.44 -4.21
N ARG A 163 -8.29 6.01 -4.87
CA ARG A 163 -8.29 5.70 -6.30
C ARG A 163 -7.93 4.24 -6.55
N ILE A 164 -8.86 3.51 -7.13
CA ILE A 164 -8.63 2.13 -7.59
C ILE A 164 -8.19 2.19 -9.05
N VAL A 165 -6.95 1.79 -9.34
CA VAL A 165 -6.42 1.62 -10.69
C VAL A 165 -6.81 0.22 -11.15
N GLN A 166 -7.70 0.15 -12.14
CA GLN A 166 -8.31 -1.11 -12.55
C GLN A 166 -7.27 -2.10 -13.08
N PRO A 167 -7.42 -3.40 -12.79
CA PRO A 167 -6.59 -4.44 -13.37
C PRO A 167 -6.77 -4.53 -14.89
N GLN A 168 -5.83 -5.19 -15.55
CA GLN A 168 -5.82 -5.39 -16.99
C GLN A 168 -6.41 -6.74 -17.37
N ASP A 169 -6.91 -6.79 -18.59
CA ASP A 169 -7.26 -8.01 -19.30
C ASP A 169 -6.05 -8.53 -20.08
N LYS A 170 -5.50 -9.67 -19.66
CA LYS A 170 -4.33 -10.34 -20.26
C LYS A 170 -4.33 -11.83 -19.92
N VAL A 171 -3.46 -12.59 -20.59
CA VAL A 171 -3.08 -13.93 -20.12
C VAL A 171 -2.36 -13.83 -18.78
N LEU A 172 -2.89 -14.54 -17.78
CA LEU A 172 -2.42 -14.52 -16.41
C LEU A 172 -1.37 -15.62 -16.15
N ALA A 173 -0.72 -15.56 -14.98
CA ALA A 173 0.33 -16.50 -14.60
C ALA A 173 -0.14 -17.98 -14.55
N CYS A 174 -1.44 -18.23 -14.40
CA CYS A 174 -2.02 -19.58 -14.43
C CYS A 174 -2.35 -20.09 -15.84
N GLY A 175 -2.25 -19.24 -16.87
CA GLY A 175 -2.63 -19.56 -18.25
C GLY A 175 -4.04 -19.09 -18.65
N ASP A 176 -4.89 -18.71 -17.68
CA ASP A 176 -6.21 -18.13 -17.97
C ASP A 176 -6.07 -16.77 -18.66
N GLU A 177 -6.96 -16.47 -19.60
CA GLU A 177 -7.10 -15.13 -20.20
C GLU A 177 -8.30 -14.41 -19.56
N GLY A 178 -8.08 -13.17 -19.12
CA GLY A 178 -9.14 -12.35 -18.57
C GLY A 178 -8.62 -11.22 -17.67
N VAL A 179 -9.58 -10.48 -17.10
CA VAL A 179 -9.30 -9.35 -16.21
C VAL A 179 -8.71 -9.85 -14.89
N GLY A 180 -7.63 -9.23 -14.41
CA GLY A 180 -7.08 -9.53 -13.08
C GLY A 180 -5.59 -9.24 -12.91
N ALA A 181 -4.87 -9.08 -14.02
CA ALA A 181 -3.48 -8.65 -13.99
C ALA A 181 -3.36 -7.25 -13.38
N MET A 182 -2.31 -6.99 -12.60
CA MET A 182 -2.07 -5.64 -12.08
C MET A 182 -2.04 -4.61 -13.22
N ALA A 183 -2.55 -3.41 -12.96
CA ALA A 183 -2.43 -2.26 -13.87
C ALA A 183 -0.97 -2.03 -14.32
N ASN A 184 -0.76 -1.37 -15.48
CA ASN A 184 0.60 -1.02 -15.87
C ASN A 184 1.23 -0.11 -14.81
N ILE A 185 2.54 -0.22 -14.67
CA ILE A 185 3.33 0.67 -13.81
C ILE A 185 3.10 2.14 -14.18
N SER A 186 3.02 2.46 -15.47
CA SER A 186 2.73 3.82 -15.95
C SER A 186 1.38 4.34 -15.43
N ASP A 187 0.34 3.51 -15.44
CA ASP A 187 -1.01 3.90 -15.01
C ASP A 187 -1.05 4.17 -13.49
N ILE A 188 -0.29 3.38 -12.71
CA ILE A 188 -0.13 3.56 -11.27
C ILE A 188 0.65 4.84 -10.96
N VAL A 189 1.76 5.06 -11.64
CA VAL A 189 2.59 6.27 -11.49
C VAL A 189 1.80 7.53 -11.88
N ASP A 190 1.04 7.47 -12.98
CA ASP A 190 0.16 8.56 -13.40
C ASP A 190 -0.95 8.86 -12.38
N ALA A 191 -1.48 7.82 -11.73
CA ALA A 191 -2.44 7.99 -10.66
C ALA A 191 -1.84 8.77 -9.47
N VAL A 192 -0.58 8.47 -9.11
CA VAL A 192 0.16 9.19 -8.06
C VAL A 192 0.48 10.62 -8.48
N ASN A 193 0.99 10.83 -9.70
CA ASN A 193 1.37 12.14 -10.22
C ASN A 193 0.18 13.12 -10.28
N LYS A 194 -1.01 12.63 -10.60
CA LYS A 194 -2.24 13.45 -10.62
C LYS A 194 -2.59 14.01 -9.25
N LEU A 195 -2.28 13.31 -8.16
CA LEU A 195 -2.51 13.79 -6.79
C LEU A 195 -1.57 14.94 -6.41
N ASN A 196 -0.32 14.90 -6.91
CA ASN A 196 0.66 15.95 -6.66
C ASN A 196 0.24 17.29 -7.29
N LYS A 197 -0.33 17.24 -8.51
CA LYS A 197 -0.76 18.42 -9.26
C LYS A 197 -1.90 19.17 -8.56
N THR A 198 -2.86 18.46 -7.98
CA THR A 198 -3.98 19.06 -7.24
C THR A 198 -3.47 19.88 -6.03
N LYS A 199 -2.52 19.33 -5.25
CA LYS A 199 -1.92 20.07 -4.12
C LYS A 199 -1.21 21.36 -4.57
N THR A 200 -0.46 21.34 -5.67
CA THR A 200 0.21 22.54 -6.19
C THR A 200 -0.77 23.61 -6.69
N ALA A 201 -1.89 23.20 -7.29
CA ALA A 201 -2.92 24.14 -7.76
C ALA A 201 -3.62 24.86 -6.59
N ASP A 202 -3.92 24.13 -5.51
CA ASP A 202 -4.56 24.70 -4.32
C ASP A 202 -3.63 25.70 -3.59
N VAL A 203 -2.33 25.40 -3.52
CA VAL A 203 -1.34 26.31 -2.92
C VAL A 203 -1.14 27.57 -3.78
N ALA A 204 -1.05 27.42 -5.10
CA ALA A 204 -0.88 28.57 -6.00
C ALA A 204 -2.07 29.54 -5.93
N ALA A 205 -3.30 29.02 -5.83
CA ALA A 205 -4.53 29.83 -5.69
C ALA A 205 -4.64 30.57 -4.35
N LEU A 206 -4.00 30.07 -3.29
CA LEU A 206 -3.94 30.71 -1.98
C LEU A 206 -2.87 31.80 -1.90
N THR A 207 -1.80 31.70 -2.69
CA THR A 207 -0.71 32.70 -2.73
C THR A 207 -0.93 33.84 -3.72
N SER A 208 -1.97 33.78 -4.56
CA SER A 208 -2.30 34.79 -5.58
C SER A 208 -3.38 35.79 -5.13
N LYS A 209 -3.66 35.89 -3.82
CA LYS A 209 -4.52 36.89 -3.19
C LYS A 209 -3.72 37.70 -2.19
#